data_AF-A0A8J4U240-F1
#
_entry.id   AF-A0A8J4U240-F1
#
_cell.length_a   1.000
_cell.length_b   1.000
_cell.length_c   1.000
_cell.angle_alpha   90.00
_cell.angle_beta   90.00
_cell.angle_gamma   90.00
#
_symmetry.space_group_name_H-M   'P 1'
#
loop_
_entity.id
_entity.type
_entity.pdbx_description
1 polymer ?
#
loop_
_entity_poly.entity_id
_entity_poly.type
_entity_poly.pdbx_seq_one_letter_code
_entity_poly.pdbx_strand_id
1 'polypeptide(L)' 'MVDEGMKKTGLHAFTEFLKSEYSEENIKFWLACQDYKKLTCQTEMTCEANRIYSEYVQTEAPSQ' A
#
# COMPACT_ATOMS: atom_id res chain seq x y z
N MET A 1 15.28 13.45 -15.86
CA MET A 1 15.98 12.58 -14.88
C MET A 1 15.77 13.01 -13.42
N VAL A 2 14.89 13.98 -13.12
CA VAL A 2 14.70 14.51 -11.75
C VAL A 2 13.46 13.92 -11.03
N ASP A 3 12.59 13.18 -11.75
CA ASP A 3 11.25 12.79 -11.24
C ASP A 3 11.21 11.46 -10.45
N GLU A 4 11.94 10.42 -10.89
CA GLU A 4 11.87 9.11 -10.21
C GLU A 4 12.64 9.07 -8.89
N GLY A 5 13.76 9.78 -8.80
CA GLY A 5 14.59 9.83 -7.60
C GLY A 5 13.87 10.52 -6.43
N MET A 6 13.21 11.66 -6.70
CA MET A 6 12.47 12.41 -5.69
C MET A 6 11.25 11.64 -5.18
N LYS A 7 10.58 10.88 -6.06
CA LYS A 7 9.46 9.99 -5.67
C LYS A 7 9.92 8.87 -4.74
N LYS A 8 11.06 8.21 -5.02
CA LYS A 8 11.59 7.13 -4.17
C LYS A 8 12.09 7.66 -2.81
N THR A 9 12.77 8.80 -2.80
CA THR A 9 13.24 9.43 -1.56
C THR A 9 12.09 9.95 -0.70
N GLY A 10 11.09 10.60 -1.32
CA GLY A 10 9.90 11.09 -0.62
C GLY A 10 9.07 9.96 -0.01
N LEU A 11 8.86 8.87 -0.78
CA LEU A 11 8.17 7.69 -0.28
C LEU A 11 8.92 7.07 0.91
N HIS A 12 10.24 6.96 0.83
CA HIS A 12 11.04 6.41 1.92
C HIS A 12 10.95 7.28 3.18
N ALA A 13 11.15 8.59 3.05
CA ALA A 13 11.06 9.52 4.19
C ALA A 13 9.67 9.49 4.84
N PHE A 14 8.61 9.46 4.04
CA PHE A 14 7.24 9.37 4.54
C PHE A 14 6.94 8.02 5.20
N THR A 15 7.50 6.93 4.66
CA THR A 15 7.38 5.60 5.27
C THR A 15 8.06 5.55 6.64
N GLU A 16 9.27 6.11 6.77
CA GLU A 16 9.97 6.17 8.06
C GLU A 16 9.24 7.09 9.06
N PHE A 17 8.67 8.21 8.58
CA PHE A 17 7.82 9.06 9.40
C PHE A 17 6.61 8.31 9.96
N LEU A 18 5.85 7.61 9.12
CA LEU A 18 4.67 6.85 9.57
C LEU A 18 5.03 5.69 10.50
N LYS A 19 6.18 5.02 10.28
CA LYS A 19 6.69 4.01 11.23
C LYS A 19 6.96 4.61 12.61
N SER A 20 7.45 5.84 12.67
CA SER A 20 7.69 6.53 13.95
C SER A 20 6.40 6.87 14.69
N GLU A 21 5.28 6.96 13.96
CA GLU A 21 3.93 7.20 14.49
C GLU A 21 3.10 5.92 14.59
N TYR A 22 3.69 4.73 14.42
CA TYR A 22 2.99 3.43 14.42
C TYR A 22 1.79 3.41 13.46
N SER A 23 1.93 4.10 12.32
CA SER A 23 0.87 4.34 11.34
C SER A 23 1.32 3.94 9.93
N GLU A 24 2.36 3.10 9.80
CA GLU A 24 2.93 2.71 8.51
C GLU A 24 2.03 1.79 7.68
N GLU A 25 1.02 1.18 8.28
CA GLU A 25 -0.03 0.44 7.60
C GLU A 25 -0.75 1.33 6.58
N ASN A 26 -0.90 2.64 6.84
CA ASN A 26 -1.55 3.56 5.91
C ASN A 26 -0.84 3.68 4.56
N ILE A 27 0.50 3.81 4.57
CA ILE A 27 1.25 3.89 3.31
C ILE A 27 1.36 2.52 2.64
N LYS A 28 1.45 1.43 3.40
CA LYS A 28 1.44 0.05 2.86
C LYS A 28 0.12 -0.24 2.15
N PHE A 29 -1.02 0.09 2.78
CA PHE A 29 -2.34 -0.03 2.18
C PHE A 29 -2.44 0.78 0.89
N TRP A 30 -2.04 2.06 0.94
CA TRP A 30 -2.09 2.92 -0.25
C TRP A 30 -1.25 2.35 -1.41
N LEU A 31 -0.04 1.86 -1.13
CA LEU A 31 0.82 1.23 -2.14
C LEU A 31 0.19 -0.04 -2.73
N ALA A 32 -0.38 -0.91 -1.88
CA ALA A 32 -1.11 -2.09 -2.33
C ALA A 32 -2.27 -1.71 -3.27
N CYS A 33 -3.01 -0.63 -2.97
CA CYS A 33 -4.04 -0.10 -3.87
C CYS A 33 -3.47 0.46 -5.18
N GLN A 34 -2.27 1.08 -5.18
CA GLN A 34 -1.64 1.54 -6.42
C GLN A 34 -1.21 0.37 -7.31
N ASP A 35 -0.73 -0.72 -6.72
CA ASP A 35 -0.38 -1.92 -7.46
C ASP A 35 -1.61 -2.67 -7.97
N TYR A 36 -2.66 -2.76 -7.16
CA TYR A 36 -3.96 -3.29 -7.55
C TYR A 36 -4.51 -2.63 -8.83
N LYS A 37 -4.44 -1.30 -8.91
CA LYS A 37 -4.92 -0.51 -10.07
C LYS A 37 -4.22 -0.84 -11.39
N LYS A 38 -3.04 -1.48 -11.34
CA LYS A 38 -2.29 -1.86 -12.54
C LYS A 38 -2.71 -3.24 -13.06
N LEU A 39 -3.43 -4.03 -12.27
CA LEU A 39 -3.88 -5.36 -12.65
C LEU A 39 -4.97 -5.27 -13.73
N THR A 40 -4.88 -6.15 -14.71
CA THR A 40 -5.85 -6.26 -15.82
C THR A 40 -6.48 -7.64 -15.91
N CYS A 41 -5.87 -8.66 -15.28
CA CYS A 41 -6.42 -10.01 -15.23
C CYS A 41 -7.48 -10.10 -14.12
N GLN A 42 -8.70 -10.49 -14.49
CA GLN A 42 -9.83 -10.56 -13.55
C GLN A 42 -9.58 -11.50 -12.36
N THR A 43 -8.89 -12.62 -12.58
CA THR A 43 -8.57 -13.58 -11.53
C THR A 43 -7.58 -12.97 -10.53
N GLU A 44 -6.52 -12.33 -11.02
CA GLU A 44 -5.52 -11.66 -10.18
C GLU A 44 -6.13 -10.50 -9.41
N MET A 45 -6.99 -9.70 -10.06
CA MET A 45 -7.74 -8.64 -9.40
C MET A 45 -8.62 -9.19 -8.28
N THR A 46 -9.28 -10.32 -8.48
CA THR A 46 -10.14 -10.90 -7.44
C THR A 46 -9.30 -11.39 -6.24
N CYS A 47 -8.20 -12.08 -6.52
CA CYS A 47 -7.28 -12.56 -5.49
C CYS A 47 -6.67 -11.40 -4.69
N GLU A 48 -6.17 -10.37 -5.38
CA GLU A 48 -5.51 -9.24 -4.73
C GLU A 48 -6.50 -8.36 -3.96
N ALA A 49 -7.73 -8.17 -4.45
CA ALA A 49 -8.78 -7.47 -3.72
C ALA A 49 -9.10 -8.17 -2.38
N ASN A 50 -9.24 -9.50 -2.40
CA ASN A 50 -9.49 -10.27 -1.18
C ASN A 50 -8.32 -10.16 -0.19
N ARG A 51 -7.08 -10.22 -0.69
CA ARG A 51 -5.88 -10.05 0.15
C ARG A 51 -5.88 -8.68 0.84
N ILE A 52 -6.00 -7.59 0.06
CA ILE A 52 -6.03 -6.22 0.57
C ILE A 52 -7.16 -6.04 1.59
N TYR A 53 -8.35 -6.57 1.29
CA TYR A 53 -9.48 -6.49 2.20
C TYR A 53 -9.19 -7.18 3.54
N SER A 54 -8.71 -8.43 3.51
CA SER A 54 -8.41 -9.19 4.73
C SER A 54 -7.29 -8.60 5.58
N GLU A 55 -6.36 -7.86 4.96
CA GLU A 55 -5.17 -7.35 5.62
C GLU A 55 -5.34 -5.93 6.17
N TYR A 56 -6.14 -5.07 5.51
CA TYR A 56 -6.24 -3.64 5.83
C TYR A 56 -7.66 -3.11 6.07
N VAL A 57 -8.73 -3.83 5.69
CA VAL A 57 -10.11 -3.26 5.66
C VAL A 57 -11.10 -4.04 6.52
N GLN A 58 -11.01 -5.36 6.55
CA GLN A 58 -11.89 -6.21 7.33
C GLN A 58 -11.85 -5.82 8.81
N THR A 59 -12.99 -5.90 9.51
CA THR A 59 -13.01 -5.71 10.97
C THR A 59 -12.03 -6.68 11.64
N GLU A 60 -11.19 -6.16 12.54
CA GLU A 60 -10.09 -6.91 13.18
C GLU A 60 -8.99 -7.36 12.22
N ALA A 61 -8.85 -6.69 11.07
CA ALA A 61 -7.72 -6.93 10.20
C ALA A 61 -6.40 -6.64 10.94
N PRO A 62 -5.34 -7.43 10.70
CA PRO A 62 -4.10 -7.33 11.45
C PRO A 62 -3.35 -6.01 11.23
N SER A 63 -3.74 -5.21 10.24
CA SER A 63 -3.17 -3.89 9.93
C SER A 63 -4.26 -2.83 9.74
N GLN A 64 -5.31 -2.89 10.56
CA GLN A 64 -6.41 -1.91 10.64
C GLN A 64 -6.06 -0.72 11.56
#